data_AF-A0A2T4S8H8-F1
#
_entry.id   AF-A0A2T4S8H8-F1
#
_cell.length_a   1.000
_cell.length_b   1.000
_cell.length_c   1.000
_cell.angle_alpha   90.00
_cell.angle_beta   90.00
_cell.angle_gamma   90.00
#
_symmetry.space_group_name_H-M   'P 1'
#
loop_
_entity.id
_entity.type
_entity.pdbx_description
1 polymer ?
#
loop_
_entity_poly.entity_id
_entity_poly.type
_entity_poly.pdbx_seq_one_letter_code
_entity_poly.pdbx_strand_id
1 'polypeptide(L)'
;MKKKFKVFTFILSTSIILSACSGNSVGNKKEVKMGEMMNKGKHIFYVVSNQQDTKVDAHGRFYEIGEDQDEPMVGTKPSKDTYIDRIIETDNGEMKVYDAGLNETFDGDKDNEFIKLKDLKDKDDDEIIKMAKERDKENFKRQKKEKVDTLRADNESTDRVENFKYKKPEKRDAKISVVEDESGNHTAIERFYLTQNGMGKEPMNINHNGNMEKDTEYFYKPEDLNSVFMEYDVNNVKPFKIYDKSYVGLGKKSGDTMLITKVGNKTEKSKFDEPDSDYVEIDEDS
;
A
#
# COMPACT_ATOMS: atom_id res chain seq x y z
N MET A 1 47.53 -41.85 44.84
CA MET A 1 46.55 -40.78 45.15
C MET A 1 47.27 -39.46 45.31
N LYS A 2 46.95 -38.46 44.46
CA LYS A 2 46.97 -37.00 44.71
C LYS A 2 46.78 -36.31 43.35
N LYS A 3 45.53 -35.96 43.02
CA LYS A 3 45.18 -34.99 41.97
C LYS A 3 45.43 -33.58 42.52
N LYS A 4 45.82 -32.63 41.66
CA LYS A 4 45.40 -31.20 41.64
C LYS A 4 46.13 -30.52 40.46
N PHE A 5 45.42 -30.24 39.37
CA PHE A 5 44.63 -29.02 39.04
C PHE A 5 45.49 -28.01 38.27
N LYS A 6 45.43 -28.09 36.93
CA LYS A 6 45.83 -26.99 36.03
C LYS A 6 44.61 -26.08 35.87
N VAL A 7 44.76 -24.82 36.27
CA VAL A 7 43.78 -23.75 36.02
C VAL A 7 43.97 -23.30 34.58
N PHE A 8 42.96 -23.51 33.74
CA PHE A 8 42.85 -22.88 32.42
C PHE A 8 41.93 -21.66 32.59
N THR A 9 42.51 -20.47 32.51
CA THR A 9 41.75 -19.21 32.51
C THR A 9 41.10 -19.05 31.13
N PHE A 10 39.81 -19.34 31.05
CA PHE A 10 39.00 -19.09 29.86
C PHE A 10 38.53 -17.63 29.89
N ILE A 11 39.09 -16.80 29.02
CA ILE A 11 38.57 -15.44 28.79
C ILE A 11 37.29 -15.62 27.99
N LEU A 12 36.15 -15.62 28.70
CA LEU A 12 34.83 -15.62 28.10
C LEU A 12 34.54 -14.19 27.62
N SER A 13 35.00 -13.84 26.43
CA SER A 13 34.51 -12.66 25.72
C SER A 13 33.10 -12.94 25.22
N THR A 14 32.12 -12.85 26.11
CA THR A 14 30.71 -12.76 25.72
C THR A 14 30.46 -11.37 25.14
N SER A 15 30.83 -11.21 23.87
CA SER A 15 30.19 -10.25 22.99
C SER A 15 28.72 -10.68 22.91
N ILE A 16 27.88 -10.09 23.76
CA ILE A 16 26.43 -10.16 23.61
C ILE A 16 26.14 -9.38 22.32
N ILE A 17 26.15 -10.09 21.20
CA ILE A 17 25.50 -9.62 19.98
C ILE A 17 24.03 -9.51 20.37
N LEU A 18 23.58 -8.29 20.63
CA LEU A 18 22.16 -7.95 20.57
C LEU A 18 21.73 -8.12 19.11
N SER A 19 21.54 -9.38 18.70
CA SER A 19 20.77 -9.69 17.51
C SER A 19 19.33 -9.34 17.83
N ALA A 20 18.94 -8.14 17.41
CA ALA A 20 17.55 -7.73 17.28
C ALA A 20 16.80 -8.81 16.48
N CYS A 21 16.09 -9.66 17.21
CA CYS A 21 15.14 -10.64 16.70
C CYS A 21 13.77 -10.28 17.28
N SER A 22 13.16 -9.23 16.75
CA SER A 22 11.71 -9.21 16.55
C SER A 22 11.50 -9.63 15.10
N GLY A 23 11.08 -10.87 14.92
CA GLY A 23 11.15 -11.60 13.65
C GLY A 23 10.32 -10.97 12.53
N ASN A 24 10.97 -10.78 11.38
CA ASN A 24 10.34 -10.74 10.06
C ASN A 24 11.26 -11.50 9.11
N SER A 25 11.22 -12.83 9.20
CA SER A 25 12.02 -13.73 8.35
C SER A 25 11.55 -13.73 6.88
N VAL A 26 10.29 -13.36 6.63
CA VAL A 26 9.65 -13.42 5.31
C VAL A 26 10.20 -12.36 4.35
N GLY A 27 10.32 -11.11 4.80
CA GLY A 27 10.91 -10.01 3.99
C GLY A 27 12.43 -10.09 3.80
N ASN A 28 13.07 -11.12 4.36
CA ASN A 28 14.47 -11.44 4.17
C ASN A 28 14.56 -12.86 3.59
N LYS A 29 14.00 -13.05 2.39
CA LYS A 29 14.13 -14.25 1.53
C LYS A 29 14.67 -13.81 0.16
N LYS A 30 15.16 -14.74 -0.67
CA LYS A 30 15.55 -14.41 -2.06
C LYS A 30 14.35 -14.05 -2.92
N GLU A 31 13.25 -14.75 -2.71
CA GLU A 31 11.96 -14.53 -3.34
C GLU A 31 10.95 -14.20 -2.24
N VAL A 32 10.13 -13.18 -2.47
CA VAL A 32 9.07 -12.78 -1.55
C VAL A 32 7.72 -12.77 -2.26
N LYS A 33 6.65 -12.99 -1.52
CA LYS A 33 5.27 -12.92 -1.99
C LYS A 33 4.52 -11.89 -1.15
N MET A 34 3.79 -10.98 -1.78
CA MET A 34 3.20 -9.84 -1.07
C MET A 34 2.12 -10.30 -0.12
N GLY A 35 1.29 -11.25 -0.52
CA GLY A 35 0.26 -11.83 0.32
C GLY A 35 0.79 -12.61 1.50
N GLU A 36 1.87 -13.39 1.31
CA GLU A 36 2.57 -14.03 2.44
C GLU A 36 3.02 -13.00 3.47
N MET A 37 3.61 -11.88 3.00
CA MET A 37 4.11 -10.82 3.88
C MET A 37 2.98 -10.05 4.58
N MET A 38 1.83 -9.85 3.93
CA MET A 38 0.66 -9.22 4.59
C MET A 38 0.06 -10.12 5.68
N ASN A 39 0.13 -11.45 5.48
CA ASN A 39 -0.46 -12.42 6.38
C ASN A 39 0.49 -12.97 7.46
N LYS A 40 1.79 -12.64 7.41
CA LYS A 40 2.79 -13.15 8.36
C LYS A 40 3.73 -12.05 8.86
N GLY A 41 3.73 -11.83 10.16
CA GLY A 41 4.56 -10.81 10.79
C GLY A 41 3.99 -9.39 10.62
N LYS A 42 4.78 -8.39 11.03
CA LYS A 42 4.38 -6.98 10.98
C LYS A 42 5.03 -6.30 9.79
N HIS A 43 4.28 -5.82 8.81
CA HIS A 43 4.84 -5.20 7.61
C HIS A 43 4.11 -3.89 7.26
N ILE A 44 4.87 -2.94 6.69
CA ILE A 44 4.30 -1.74 6.06
C ILE A 44 4.40 -1.90 4.55
N PHE A 45 3.28 -1.69 3.87
CA PHE A 45 3.19 -1.64 2.42
C PHE A 45 2.79 -0.24 1.97
N TYR A 46 3.10 0.04 0.72
CA TYR A 46 2.80 1.31 0.08
C TYR A 46 2.15 1.02 -1.27
N VAL A 47 1.01 1.63 -1.52
CA VAL A 47 0.52 1.79 -2.89
C VAL A 47 1.12 3.09 -3.40
N VAL A 48 1.90 3.00 -4.47
CA VAL A 48 2.60 4.13 -5.07
C VAL A 48 2.13 4.33 -6.49
N SER A 49 1.96 5.58 -6.87
CA SER A 49 1.62 5.97 -8.23
C SER A 49 2.82 6.62 -8.89
N ASN A 50 3.13 6.20 -10.12
CA ASN A 50 4.23 6.79 -10.86
C ASN A 50 3.79 8.00 -11.67
N GLN A 51 3.17 8.97 -11.01
CA GLN A 51 2.75 10.24 -11.60
C GLN A 51 3.94 11.21 -11.81
N GLN A 52 5.15 10.69 -12.08
CA GLN A 52 6.37 11.50 -12.21
C GLN A 52 6.29 12.53 -13.34
N ASP A 53 5.42 12.31 -14.34
CA ASP A 53 5.30 13.17 -15.54
C ASP A 53 3.89 13.75 -15.76
N THR A 54 3.00 13.72 -14.76
CA THR A 54 1.75 14.46 -14.89
C THR A 54 1.95 15.90 -14.47
N LYS A 55 1.88 16.83 -15.42
CA LYS A 55 1.65 18.24 -15.09
C LYS A 55 0.17 18.39 -14.76
N VAL A 56 -0.10 18.96 -13.59
CA VAL A 56 -1.43 19.41 -13.20
C VAL A 56 -1.60 20.81 -13.78
N ASP A 57 -2.62 20.99 -14.62
CA ASP A 57 -2.93 22.32 -15.12
C ASP A 57 -3.58 23.20 -14.04
N ALA A 58 -3.79 24.48 -14.33
CA ALA A 58 -4.42 25.42 -13.40
C ALA A 58 -5.85 25.05 -12.96
N HIS A 59 -6.43 23.98 -13.52
CA HIS A 59 -7.77 23.48 -13.22
C HIS A 59 -7.74 22.08 -12.56
N GLY A 60 -6.58 21.60 -12.11
CA GLY A 60 -6.49 20.28 -11.48
C GLY A 60 -6.58 19.11 -12.46
N ARG A 61 -6.45 19.36 -13.76
CA ARG A 61 -6.51 18.30 -14.77
C ARG A 61 -5.10 17.73 -14.97
N PHE A 62 -5.00 16.43 -14.81
CA PHE A 62 -3.79 15.67 -15.10
C PHE A 62 -3.63 15.57 -16.62
N TYR A 63 -2.44 15.90 -17.11
CA TYR A 63 -2.03 15.57 -18.47
C TYR A 63 -0.69 14.85 -18.44
N GLU A 64 -0.64 13.68 -19.10
CA GLU A 64 0.60 12.96 -19.40
C GLU A 64 1.47 13.83 -20.32
N ILE A 65 2.72 14.06 -19.95
CA ILE A 65 3.71 14.59 -20.89
C ILE A 65 4.09 13.42 -21.80
N GLY A 66 3.61 13.46 -23.05
CA GLY A 66 3.97 12.50 -24.06
C GLY A 66 5.44 12.63 -24.46
N GLU A 67 6.20 11.55 -24.27
CA GLU A 67 7.23 11.12 -25.21
C GLU A 67 6.92 9.67 -25.59
N ASP A 68 6.57 9.46 -26.87
CA ASP A 68 6.34 8.19 -27.59
C ASP A 68 5.45 7.12 -26.93
N GLN A 69 4.17 7.11 -27.31
CA GLN A 69 3.12 6.17 -26.85
C GLN A 69 3.09 4.79 -27.56
N ASP A 70 4.23 4.27 -28.01
CA ASP A 70 4.26 2.94 -28.66
C ASP A 70 4.72 1.79 -27.74
N GLU A 71 5.09 2.07 -26.48
CA GLU A 71 5.35 1.02 -25.48
C GLU A 71 4.51 1.26 -24.20
N PRO A 72 3.83 0.24 -23.66
CA PRO A 72 3.18 0.36 -22.36
C PRO A 72 4.22 0.76 -21.30
N MET A 73 3.84 1.61 -20.34
CA MET A 73 4.71 2.08 -19.23
C MET A 73 5.06 0.96 -18.22
N VAL A 74 5.41 -0.22 -18.71
CA VAL A 74 5.90 -1.35 -17.92
C VAL A 74 7.30 -1.00 -17.41
N GLY A 75 7.40 -0.57 -16.15
CA GLY A 75 8.65 -0.66 -15.42
C GLY A 75 9.46 0.63 -15.23
N THR A 76 8.82 1.81 -15.22
CA THR A 76 9.46 2.96 -14.56
C THR A 76 9.53 2.69 -13.06
N LYS A 77 10.70 2.19 -12.66
CA LYS A 77 11.07 1.89 -11.28
C LYS A 77 10.79 3.12 -10.38
N PRO A 78 10.09 2.95 -9.24
CA PRO A 78 9.86 4.06 -8.32
C PRO A 78 11.16 4.78 -7.95
N SER A 79 11.08 6.11 -7.88
CA SER A 79 12.19 6.97 -7.47
C SER A 79 11.91 7.60 -6.10
N LYS A 80 12.88 8.36 -5.58
CA LYS A 80 12.70 9.06 -4.30
C LYS A 80 11.55 10.09 -4.34
N ASP A 81 11.18 10.56 -5.54
CA ASP A 81 10.13 11.55 -5.74
C ASP A 81 8.78 10.91 -6.12
N THR A 82 8.69 9.58 -6.18
CA THR A 82 7.42 8.85 -6.36
C THR A 82 6.48 9.09 -5.18
N TYR A 83 5.21 9.35 -5.49
CA TYR A 83 4.14 9.60 -4.52
C TYR A 83 3.61 8.32 -3.88
N ILE A 84 3.10 8.45 -2.65
CA ILE A 84 2.48 7.38 -1.89
C ILE A 84 0.99 7.69 -1.77
N ASP A 85 0.16 6.84 -2.38
CA ASP A 85 -1.29 6.98 -2.35
C ASP A 85 -1.88 6.36 -1.08
N ARG A 86 -1.32 5.23 -0.65
CA ARG A 86 -1.79 4.51 0.54
C ARG A 86 -0.62 3.97 1.34
N ILE A 87 -0.73 4.07 2.65
CA ILE A 87 0.15 3.39 3.60
C ILE A 87 -0.66 2.30 4.26
N ILE A 88 -0.19 1.05 4.20
CA ILE A 88 -0.88 -0.11 4.74
C ILE A 88 -0.04 -0.70 5.87
N GLU A 89 -0.60 -0.71 7.07
CA GLU A 89 -0.06 -1.39 8.24
C GLU A 89 -0.64 -2.80 8.29
N THR A 90 0.20 -3.83 8.37
CA THR A 90 -0.22 -5.23 8.52
C THR A 90 0.43 -5.87 9.73
N ASP A 91 -0.28 -6.78 10.38
CA ASP A 91 0.20 -7.60 11.50
C ASP A 91 -0.53 -8.94 11.47
N ASN A 92 0.14 -9.99 11.00
CA ASN A 92 -0.36 -11.37 10.98
C ASN A 92 -1.78 -11.51 10.38
N GLY A 93 -2.00 -10.95 9.19
CA GLY A 93 -3.27 -11.06 8.48
C GLY A 93 -4.32 -10.02 8.88
N GLU A 94 -4.06 -9.18 9.88
CA GLU A 94 -4.85 -7.97 10.12
C GLU A 94 -4.21 -6.78 9.42
N MET A 95 -5.01 -5.86 8.89
CA MET A 95 -4.52 -4.63 8.26
C MET A 95 -5.30 -3.37 8.60
N LYS A 96 -4.63 -2.23 8.40
CA LYS A 96 -5.21 -0.89 8.34
C LYS A 96 -4.67 -0.18 7.11
N VAL A 97 -5.56 0.46 6.36
CA VAL A 97 -5.20 1.25 5.19
C VAL A 97 -5.45 2.71 5.49
N TYR A 98 -4.41 3.52 5.38
CA TYR A 98 -4.46 4.98 5.56
C TYR A 98 -4.41 5.68 4.20
N ASP A 99 -5.25 6.70 4.02
CA ASP A 99 -5.21 7.58 2.85
C ASP A 99 -4.00 8.51 2.91
N ALA A 100 -2.98 8.21 2.11
CA ALA A 100 -1.73 8.98 2.07
C ALA A 100 -1.65 9.90 0.83
N GLY A 101 -2.46 9.62 -0.20
CA GLY A 101 -2.50 10.36 -1.45
C GLY A 101 -3.10 11.74 -1.28
N LEU A 102 -2.70 12.66 -2.16
CA LEU A 102 -3.41 13.91 -2.38
C LEU A 102 -4.02 13.91 -3.77
N ASN A 103 -5.05 14.72 -3.97
CA ASN A 103 -5.54 15.07 -5.28
C ASN A 103 -5.50 16.60 -5.30
N GLU A 104 -4.70 17.19 -6.19
CA GLU A 104 -4.62 18.65 -6.27
C GLU A 104 -5.95 19.18 -6.82
N THR A 105 -6.73 19.83 -5.96
CA THR A 105 -7.66 20.92 -6.28
C THR A 105 -8.23 21.40 -4.95
N PHE A 106 -8.05 22.63 -4.49
CA PHE A 106 -8.21 23.92 -5.12
C PHE A 106 -7.35 24.89 -4.28
N ASP A 107 -6.73 25.87 -4.94
CA ASP A 107 -6.17 27.09 -4.32
C ASP A 107 -4.68 27.13 -3.97
N GLY A 108 -3.82 26.49 -4.76
CA GLY A 108 -2.37 26.83 -4.84
C GLY A 108 -1.60 26.79 -3.51
N ASP A 109 -2.16 26.10 -2.51
CA ASP A 109 -1.67 26.15 -1.14
C ASP A 109 -0.45 25.25 -1.03
N LYS A 110 0.70 25.86 -0.78
CA LYS A 110 2.02 25.21 -0.76
C LYS A 110 2.18 24.19 0.38
N ASP A 111 1.21 24.13 1.28
CA ASP A 111 1.19 23.24 2.43
C ASP A 111 0.62 21.83 2.11
N ASN A 112 0.13 21.61 0.88
CA ASN A 112 -0.43 20.33 0.41
C ASN A 112 0.56 19.51 -0.45
N GLU A 113 1.76 19.23 0.08
CA GLU A 113 2.70 18.34 -0.62
C GLU A 113 2.33 16.87 -0.39
N PHE A 114 2.26 16.09 -1.46
CA PHE A 114 2.09 14.64 -1.42
C PHE A 114 3.21 13.99 -0.60
N ILE A 115 2.89 12.92 0.14
CA ILE A 115 3.93 12.09 0.73
C ILE A 115 4.69 11.37 -0.40
N LYS A 116 6.00 11.53 -0.43
CA LYS A 116 6.91 10.88 -1.38
C LYS A 116 7.77 9.84 -0.66
N LEU A 117 8.34 8.90 -1.41
CA LEU A 117 9.26 7.91 -0.84
C LEU A 117 10.47 8.53 -0.13
N LYS A 118 10.92 9.73 -0.56
CA LYS A 118 12.01 10.44 0.12
C LYS A 118 11.68 10.86 1.55
N ASP A 119 10.41 11.11 1.85
CA ASP A 119 9.97 11.59 3.16
C ASP A 119 10.05 10.49 4.23
N LEU A 120 10.20 9.23 3.80
CA LEU A 120 10.38 8.07 4.65
C LEU A 120 11.84 7.81 5.06
N LYS A 121 12.82 8.52 4.48
CA LYS A 121 14.25 8.22 4.59
C LYS A 121 14.69 7.97 6.03
N ASP A 122 14.42 8.93 6.91
CA ASP A 122 14.91 8.94 8.29
C ASP A 122 13.84 8.50 9.31
N LYS A 123 12.77 7.86 8.84
CA LYS A 123 11.63 7.44 9.67
C LYS A 123 11.66 5.96 9.97
N ASP A 124 11.36 5.61 11.21
CA ASP A 124 10.98 4.26 11.60
C ASP A 124 9.50 3.97 11.29
N ASP A 125 9.10 2.71 11.48
CA ASP A 125 7.75 2.26 11.16
C ASP A 125 6.67 3.00 11.98
N ASP A 126 6.93 3.32 13.24
CA ASP A 126 5.96 4.01 14.11
C ASP A 126 5.81 5.48 13.70
N GLU A 127 6.90 6.14 13.30
CA GLU A 127 6.90 7.49 12.73
C GLU A 127 6.17 7.55 11.38
N ILE A 128 6.33 6.54 10.52
CA ILE A 128 5.62 6.42 9.24
C ILE A 128 4.12 6.27 9.51
N ILE A 129 3.73 5.39 10.44
CA ILE A 129 2.32 5.20 10.80
C ILE A 129 1.73 6.44 11.48
N LYS A 130 2.51 7.20 12.26
CA LYS A 130 2.06 8.48 12.81
C LYS A 130 1.77 9.49 11.70
N MET A 131 2.69 9.64 10.75
CA MET A 131 2.50 10.49 9.57
C MET A 131 1.26 10.06 8.77
N ALA A 132 1.07 8.76 8.55
CA ALA A 132 -0.08 8.22 7.84
C ALA A 132 -1.40 8.61 8.50
N LYS A 133 -1.50 8.54 9.84
CA LYS A 133 -2.69 8.94 10.60
C LYS A 133 -2.98 10.44 10.52
N GLU A 134 -1.94 11.27 10.55
CA GLU A 134 -2.08 12.72 10.41
C GLU A 134 -2.60 13.07 9.01
N ARG A 135 -2.00 12.47 7.97
CA ARG A 135 -2.40 12.69 6.58
C ARG A 135 -3.81 12.17 6.28
N ASP A 136 -4.16 10.97 6.74
CA ASP A 136 -5.49 10.37 6.56
C ASP A 136 -6.61 11.27 7.14
N LYS A 137 -6.34 11.91 8.28
CA LYS A 137 -7.27 12.87 8.90
C LYS A 137 -7.38 14.18 8.11
N GLU A 138 -6.28 14.67 7.55
CA GLU A 138 -6.28 15.85 6.67
C GLU A 138 -7.08 15.56 5.39
N ASN A 139 -6.84 14.39 4.79
CA ASN A 139 -7.56 13.91 3.62
C ASN A 139 -9.05 13.80 3.86
N PHE A 140 -9.49 13.28 5.02
CA PHE A 140 -10.90 13.29 5.38
C PHE A 140 -11.51 14.70 5.36
N LYS A 141 -10.82 15.71 5.93
CA LYS A 141 -11.34 17.09 5.94
C LYS A 141 -11.45 17.65 4.53
N ARG A 142 -10.46 17.35 3.68
CA ARG A 142 -10.43 17.77 2.28
C ARG A 142 -11.56 17.10 1.49
N GLN A 143 -11.65 15.77 1.51
CA GLN A 143 -12.70 15.02 0.83
C GLN A 143 -14.10 15.48 1.27
N LYS A 144 -14.27 15.79 2.56
CA LYS A 144 -15.50 16.38 3.10
C LYS A 144 -15.81 17.74 2.48
N LYS A 145 -14.82 18.63 2.42
CA LYS A 145 -14.98 19.95 1.78
C LYS A 145 -15.32 19.80 0.30
N GLU A 146 -14.58 18.97 -0.44
CA GLU A 146 -14.83 18.71 -1.86
C GLU A 146 -16.25 18.18 -2.10
N LYS A 147 -16.70 17.22 -1.30
CA LYS A 147 -18.06 16.67 -1.41
C LYS A 147 -19.12 17.74 -1.11
N VAL A 148 -18.93 18.57 -0.08
CA VAL A 148 -19.83 19.69 0.23
C VAL A 148 -19.87 20.69 -0.93
N ASP A 149 -18.73 21.03 -1.51
CA ASP A 149 -18.63 21.97 -2.63
C ASP A 149 -19.33 21.41 -3.89
N THR A 150 -19.18 20.11 -4.19
CA THR A 150 -19.91 19.42 -5.27
C THR A 150 -21.41 19.44 -5.04
N LEU A 151 -21.88 19.02 -3.86
CA LEU A 151 -23.32 19.01 -3.54
C LEU A 151 -23.94 20.41 -3.65
N ARG A 152 -23.24 21.45 -3.21
CA ARG A 152 -23.71 22.84 -3.36
C ARG A 152 -23.81 23.26 -4.82
N ALA A 153 -22.83 22.91 -5.65
CA ALA A 153 -22.86 23.20 -7.08
C ALA A 153 -24.06 22.52 -7.76
N ASP A 154 -24.44 21.32 -7.29
CA ASP A 154 -25.57 20.55 -7.80
C ASP A 154 -26.92 20.93 -7.17
N ASN A 155 -26.95 21.92 -6.27
CA ASN A 155 -28.12 22.33 -5.47
C ASN A 155 -28.69 21.21 -4.58
N GLU A 156 -27.84 20.31 -4.10
CA GLU A 156 -28.17 19.24 -3.16
C GLU A 156 -27.92 19.65 -1.71
N SER A 157 -28.57 18.97 -0.77
CA SER A 157 -28.42 19.21 0.67
C SER A 157 -27.06 18.75 1.18
N THR A 158 -26.37 19.59 1.96
CA THR A 158 -25.03 19.26 2.53
C THR A 158 -25.05 18.80 3.99
N ASP A 159 -26.19 18.90 4.68
CA ASP A 159 -26.33 18.63 6.12
C ASP A 159 -25.76 17.26 6.54
N ARG A 160 -25.93 16.23 5.71
CA ARG A 160 -25.43 14.87 6.00
C ARG A 160 -23.90 14.84 6.03
N VAL A 161 -23.28 15.31 4.95
CA VAL A 161 -21.82 15.36 4.80
C VAL A 161 -21.18 16.26 5.85
N GLU A 162 -21.77 17.43 6.11
CA GLU A 162 -21.30 18.39 7.12
C GLU A 162 -21.29 17.80 8.54
N ASN A 163 -22.12 16.81 8.83
CA ASN A 163 -22.15 16.12 10.11
C ASN A 163 -21.17 14.95 10.25
N PHE A 164 -20.52 14.51 9.16
CA PHE A 164 -19.54 13.43 9.27
C PHE A 164 -18.32 13.84 10.10
N LYS A 165 -17.89 12.89 10.93
CA LYS A 165 -16.69 12.99 11.75
C LYS A 165 -15.66 12.00 11.25
N TYR A 166 -14.40 12.41 11.32
CA TYR A 166 -13.28 11.55 10.97
C TYR A 166 -13.32 10.26 11.78
N LYS A 167 -13.29 9.13 11.08
CA LYS A 167 -13.10 7.81 11.68
C LYS A 167 -11.75 7.28 11.26
N LYS A 168 -10.92 6.95 12.25
CA LYS A 168 -9.63 6.32 12.01
C LYS A 168 -9.85 4.93 11.41
N PRO A 169 -8.96 4.46 10.51
CA PRO A 169 -9.00 3.09 10.01
C PRO A 169 -9.00 2.07 11.15
N GLU A 170 -10.00 1.18 11.12
CA GLU A 170 -10.12 0.04 12.03
C GLU A 170 -9.35 -1.16 11.46
N LYS A 171 -8.97 -2.10 12.33
CA LYS A 171 -8.34 -3.35 11.87
C LYS A 171 -9.37 -4.17 11.10
N ARG A 172 -8.96 -4.75 9.97
CA ARG A 172 -9.75 -5.71 9.19
C ARG A 172 -8.83 -6.76 8.57
N ASP A 173 -9.39 -7.90 8.18
CA ASP A 173 -8.61 -8.98 7.58
C ASP A 173 -7.97 -8.55 6.26
N ALA A 174 -6.71 -8.95 6.07
CA ALA A 174 -5.96 -8.78 4.85
C ALA A 174 -6.45 -9.79 3.81
N LYS A 175 -7.52 -9.41 3.10
CA LYS A 175 -8.10 -10.24 2.04
C LYS A 175 -7.24 -10.20 0.77
N ILE A 176 -7.03 -11.37 0.20
CA ILE A 176 -6.28 -11.58 -1.05
C ILE A 176 -7.04 -12.61 -1.87
N SER A 177 -7.22 -12.34 -3.15
CA SER A 177 -7.70 -13.35 -4.09
C SER A 177 -6.81 -13.44 -5.31
N VAL A 178 -6.89 -14.56 -6.03
CA VAL A 178 -6.14 -14.78 -7.27
C VAL A 178 -7.05 -15.23 -8.38
N VAL A 179 -6.69 -14.85 -9.60
CA VAL A 179 -7.21 -15.44 -10.83
C VAL A 179 -6.13 -16.37 -11.37
N GLU A 180 -6.50 -17.63 -11.61
CA GLU A 180 -5.60 -18.63 -12.16
C GLU A 180 -5.25 -18.34 -13.63
N ASP A 181 -4.09 -18.82 -14.07
CA ASP A 181 -3.73 -18.87 -15.48
C ASP A 181 -4.49 -19.99 -16.22
N GLU A 182 -4.32 -20.07 -17.54
CA GLU A 182 -5.00 -21.09 -18.36
C GLU A 182 -4.70 -22.54 -17.93
N SER A 183 -3.65 -22.77 -17.14
CA SER A 183 -3.31 -24.09 -16.62
C SER A 183 -4.09 -24.47 -15.36
N GLY A 184 -4.67 -23.49 -14.65
CA GLY A 184 -5.32 -23.70 -13.35
C GLY A 184 -4.35 -24.06 -12.22
N ASN A 185 -3.05 -23.78 -12.39
CA ASN A 185 -2.03 -24.13 -11.39
C ASN A 185 -1.17 -22.94 -10.94
N HIS A 186 -1.27 -21.80 -11.62
CA HIS A 186 -0.49 -20.61 -11.31
C HIS A 186 -1.37 -19.38 -11.30
N THR A 187 -0.95 -18.37 -10.55
CA THR A 187 -1.64 -17.08 -10.53
C THR A 187 -1.30 -16.24 -11.75
N ALA A 188 -2.32 -15.80 -12.48
CA ALA A 188 -2.21 -14.79 -13.54
C ALA A 188 -2.39 -13.36 -13.00
N ILE A 189 -3.31 -13.18 -12.04
CA ILE A 189 -3.65 -11.88 -11.43
C ILE A 189 -3.79 -12.06 -9.92
N GLU A 190 -3.18 -11.17 -9.15
CA GLU A 190 -3.36 -11.12 -7.69
C GLU A 190 -4.15 -9.85 -7.30
N ARG A 191 -5.20 -10.03 -6.51
CA ARG A 191 -6.14 -9.00 -6.05
C ARG A 191 -5.92 -8.72 -4.57
N PHE A 192 -5.73 -7.44 -4.23
CA PHE A 192 -5.60 -6.99 -2.84
C PHE A 192 -6.68 -5.98 -2.47
N TYR A 193 -7.33 -6.19 -1.34
CA TYR A 193 -8.49 -5.40 -0.91
C TYR A 193 -8.06 -4.18 -0.07
N LEU A 194 -7.27 -3.29 -0.67
CA LEU A 194 -6.54 -2.23 0.04
C LEU A 194 -7.31 -0.90 0.15
N THR A 195 -8.64 -0.93 0.18
CA THR A 195 -9.47 0.29 0.22
C THR A 195 -9.38 1.01 1.57
N GLN A 196 -9.14 2.31 1.54
CA GLN A 196 -9.07 3.19 2.71
C GLN A 196 -10.44 3.76 3.08
N ASN A 197 -10.57 4.32 4.29
CA ASN A 197 -11.74 5.12 4.63
C ASN A 197 -11.80 6.35 3.71
N GLY A 198 -12.98 6.70 3.21
CA GLY A 198 -13.08 7.83 2.29
C GLY A 198 -14.52 8.19 1.92
N MET A 199 -14.70 9.42 1.45
CA MET A 199 -15.96 9.87 0.87
C MET A 199 -15.96 9.59 -0.62
N GLY A 200 -17.02 8.95 -1.11
CA GLY A 200 -17.13 8.60 -2.52
C GLY A 200 -17.28 9.82 -3.42
N LYS A 201 -16.51 9.85 -4.51
CA LYS A 201 -17.00 10.32 -5.81
C LYS A 201 -17.60 9.11 -6.49
N GLU A 202 -18.85 9.15 -6.92
CA GLU A 202 -19.29 8.17 -7.91
C GLU A 202 -18.64 8.51 -9.28
N PRO A 203 -18.27 7.53 -10.11
CA PRO A 203 -18.22 6.08 -9.90
C PRO A 203 -16.77 5.54 -10.01
N MET A 204 -16.18 5.08 -8.91
CA MET A 204 -15.08 4.09 -8.92
C MET A 204 -15.40 2.85 -8.06
N ASN A 205 -16.67 2.68 -7.70
CA ASN A 205 -17.12 1.64 -6.77
C ASN A 205 -17.99 0.63 -7.53
N ILE A 206 -17.34 -0.25 -8.30
CA ILE A 206 -17.95 -1.49 -8.76
C ILE A 206 -17.54 -2.53 -7.72
N ASN A 207 -18.48 -2.97 -6.87
CA ASN A 207 -18.30 -4.23 -6.16
C ASN A 207 -18.38 -5.38 -7.18
N HIS A 208 -17.94 -6.58 -6.80
CA HIS A 208 -17.93 -7.78 -7.66
C HIS A 208 -19.27 -8.06 -8.39
N ASN A 209 -20.39 -7.53 -7.86
CA ASN A 209 -21.74 -7.74 -8.38
C ASN A 209 -22.33 -6.53 -9.14
N GLY A 210 -21.56 -5.47 -9.42
CA GLY A 210 -22.02 -4.30 -10.18
C GLY A 210 -23.13 -3.46 -9.51
N ASN A 211 -23.42 -3.68 -8.22
CA ASN A 211 -24.54 -3.05 -7.53
C ASN A 211 -24.06 -1.97 -6.55
N MET A 212 -24.41 -0.72 -6.85
CA MET A 212 -24.28 0.41 -5.93
C MET A 212 -25.11 0.19 -4.66
N GLU A 213 -24.49 0.22 -3.48
CA GLU A 213 -25.23 0.67 -2.29
C GLU A 213 -25.45 2.18 -2.41
N LYS A 214 -26.70 2.55 -2.69
CA LYS A 214 -27.16 3.87 -3.14
C LYS A 214 -26.94 5.06 -2.19
N ASP A 215 -26.25 4.92 -1.04
CA ASP A 215 -26.26 5.97 0.00
C ASP A 215 -25.00 6.06 0.88
N THR A 216 -23.91 5.36 0.55
CA THR A 216 -22.71 5.40 1.42
C THR A 216 -21.83 6.61 1.05
N GLU A 217 -22.20 7.80 1.54
CA GLU A 217 -21.43 9.03 1.36
C GLU A 217 -20.03 8.96 2.01
N TYR A 218 -19.84 8.12 3.02
CA TYR A 218 -18.56 7.86 3.68
C TYR A 218 -18.36 6.36 3.94
N PHE A 219 -17.39 5.77 3.25
CA PHE A 219 -16.97 4.37 3.36
C PHE A 219 -15.99 4.22 4.52
N TYR A 220 -16.34 3.38 5.49
CA TYR A 220 -15.48 3.07 6.62
C TYR A 220 -15.75 1.70 7.24
N LYS A 221 -16.82 1.01 6.84
CA LYS A 221 -17.15 -0.30 7.38
C LYS A 221 -16.24 -1.36 6.73
N PRO A 222 -15.66 -2.27 7.51
CA PRO A 222 -14.78 -3.32 6.97
C PRO A 222 -15.38 -4.09 5.79
N GLU A 223 -16.68 -4.39 5.82
CA GLU A 223 -17.37 -5.17 4.77
C GLU A 223 -17.35 -4.42 3.43
N ASP A 224 -17.64 -3.12 3.45
CA ASP A 224 -17.63 -2.28 2.25
C ASP A 224 -16.21 -2.14 1.70
N LEU A 225 -15.22 -1.93 2.58
CA LEU A 225 -13.82 -1.79 2.22
C LEU A 225 -13.23 -3.11 1.65
N ASN A 226 -13.71 -4.26 2.14
CA ASN A 226 -13.37 -5.60 1.65
C ASN A 226 -14.12 -6.02 0.38
N SER A 227 -14.93 -5.13 -0.21
CA SER A 227 -15.63 -5.40 -1.49
C SER A 227 -14.93 -4.82 -2.72
N VAL A 228 -13.90 -4.00 -2.51
CA VAL A 228 -13.16 -3.30 -3.56
C VAL A 228 -11.69 -3.72 -3.49
N PHE A 229 -11.16 -4.17 -4.62
CA PHE A 229 -9.81 -4.67 -4.76
C PHE A 229 -8.99 -3.86 -5.78
N MET A 230 -7.67 -4.02 -5.69
CA MET A 230 -6.72 -3.63 -6.73
C MET A 230 -6.06 -4.88 -7.30
N GLU A 231 -6.03 -4.97 -8.63
CA GLU A 231 -5.39 -6.05 -9.37
C GLU A 231 -3.93 -5.72 -9.67
N TYR A 232 -3.07 -6.74 -9.59
CA TYR A 232 -1.70 -6.70 -10.05
C TYR A 232 -1.43 -7.91 -10.93
N ASP A 233 -0.99 -7.66 -12.16
CA ASP A 233 -0.72 -8.66 -13.20
C ASP A 233 0.75 -8.64 -13.67
N VAL A 234 1.60 -7.93 -12.92
CA VAL A 234 3.07 -7.89 -13.10
C VAL A 234 3.76 -8.19 -11.77
N ASN A 235 4.48 -9.29 -11.68
CA ASN A 235 5.21 -9.71 -10.47
C ASN A 235 6.73 -9.53 -10.55
N ASN A 236 7.24 -8.84 -11.58
CA ASN A 236 8.67 -8.72 -11.83
C ASN A 236 9.25 -7.34 -11.45
N VAL A 237 8.59 -6.60 -10.53
CA VAL A 237 9.12 -5.32 -10.02
C VAL A 237 10.43 -5.60 -9.31
N LYS A 238 11.54 -5.38 -10.03
CA LYS A 238 12.88 -5.72 -9.54
C LYS A 238 13.20 -4.92 -8.28
N PRO A 239 13.92 -5.51 -7.31
CA PRO A 239 14.35 -4.80 -6.13
C PRO A 239 15.04 -3.48 -6.48
N PHE A 240 14.67 -2.42 -5.76
CA PHE A 240 15.22 -1.10 -5.94
C PHE A 240 15.59 -0.46 -4.62
N LYS A 241 16.41 0.59 -4.68
CA LYS A 241 16.88 1.31 -3.49
C LYS A 241 16.42 2.74 -3.54
N ILE A 242 15.88 3.20 -2.42
CA ILE A 242 15.71 4.60 -2.10
C ILE A 242 16.57 4.85 -0.87
N TYR A 243 17.66 5.60 -1.05
CA TYR A 243 18.76 5.70 -0.08
C TYR A 243 19.33 4.32 0.29
N ASP A 244 19.35 3.98 1.58
CA ASP A 244 19.84 2.72 2.13
C ASP A 244 18.76 1.64 2.26
N LYS A 245 17.49 1.98 1.99
CA LYS A 245 16.35 1.06 2.09
C LYS A 245 16.09 0.38 0.73
N SER A 246 15.99 -0.95 0.77
CA SER A 246 15.63 -1.77 -0.39
C SER A 246 14.13 -2.06 -0.41
N TYR A 247 13.51 -1.99 -1.58
CA TYR A 247 12.09 -2.22 -1.81
C TYR A 247 11.89 -3.20 -2.95
N VAL A 248 10.74 -3.89 -2.96
CA VAL A 248 10.27 -4.77 -4.03
C VAL A 248 8.73 -4.74 -4.03
N GLY A 249 8.08 -5.21 -5.09
CA GLY A 249 6.63 -5.05 -5.20
C GLY A 249 5.95 -5.87 -6.30
N LEU A 250 4.66 -5.62 -6.47
CA LEU A 250 3.87 -6.02 -7.64
C LEU A 250 3.44 -4.76 -8.39
N GLY A 251 3.21 -4.88 -9.68
CA GLY A 251 2.78 -3.79 -10.55
C GLY A 251 1.60 -4.20 -11.43
N LYS A 252 1.10 -3.23 -12.17
CA LYS A 252 0.09 -3.42 -13.22
C LYS A 252 0.73 -3.22 -14.59
N LYS A 253 0.24 -3.92 -15.62
CA LYS A 253 0.69 -3.71 -17.01
C LYS A 253 0.55 -2.26 -17.48
N SER A 254 -0.45 -1.54 -16.97
CA SER A 254 -0.64 -0.10 -17.20
C SER A 254 0.51 0.77 -16.68
N GLY A 255 1.28 0.30 -15.69
CA GLY A 255 2.35 1.09 -15.06
C GLY A 255 1.89 2.21 -14.13
N ASP A 256 0.58 2.40 -13.98
CA ASP A 256 -0.06 3.47 -13.20
C ASP A 256 0.22 3.36 -11.69
N THR A 257 0.18 2.15 -11.15
CA THR A 257 0.32 1.90 -9.71
C THR A 257 1.15 0.65 -9.41
N MET A 258 1.84 0.68 -8.27
CA MET A 258 2.59 -0.47 -7.74
C MET A 258 2.29 -0.65 -6.25
N LEU A 259 2.24 -1.90 -5.81
CA LEU A 259 2.25 -2.28 -4.39
C LEU A 259 3.67 -2.63 -4.01
N ILE A 260 4.29 -1.86 -3.12
CA ILE A 260 5.69 -2.07 -2.71
C ILE A 260 5.81 -2.22 -1.20
N THR A 261 6.89 -2.88 -0.76
CA THR A 261 7.27 -2.97 0.66
C THR A 261 8.79 -3.00 0.81
N LYS A 262 9.25 -2.65 2.01
CA LYS A 262 10.67 -2.71 2.38
C LYS A 262 11.10 -4.17 2.56
N VAL A 263 12.25 -4.52 2.01
CA VAL A 263 12.83 -5.87 2.07
C VAL A 263 14.32 -5.87 2.42
N GLY A 264 14.83 -7.05 2.79
CA GLY A 264 16.24 -7.27 3.03
C GLY A 264 17.07 -7.26 1.74
N ASN A 265 18.36 -6.94 1.86
CA ASN A 265 19.30 -6.79 0.74
C ASN A 265 19.54 -8.05 -0.11
N LYS A 266 19.13 -9.23 0.37
CA LYS A 266 19.27 -10.50 -0.38
C LYS A 266 18.06 -10.83 -1.25
N THR A 267 17.01 -10.00 -1.21
CA THR A 267 15.81 -10.18 -2.02
C THR A 267 16.15 -9.87 -3.48
N GLU A 268 15.80 -10.79 -4.38
CA GLU A 268 16.13 -10.72 -5.81
C GLU A 268 14.88 -10.43 -6.65
N LYS A 269 13.69 -10.84 -6.20
CA LYS A 269 12.40 -10.59 -6.87
C LYS A 269 11.20 -10.84 -5.95
N SER A 270 10.05 -10.34 -6.37
CA SER A 270 8.72 -10.74 -5.90
C SER A 270 8.13 -11.85 -6.80
N LYS A 271 7.07 -12.49 -6.31
CA LYS A 271 6.22 -13.43 -7.03
C LYS A 271 4.78 -13.22 -6.57
N PHE A 272 3.84 -13.71 -7.37
CA PHE A 272 2.47 -13.87 -6.91
C PHE A 272 2.39 -14.95 -5.82
N ASP A 273 1.42 -14.81 -4.94
CA ASP A 273 0.93 -15.93 -4.15
C ASP A 273 0.23 -16.95 -5.07
N GLU A 274 0.33 -18.25 -4.76
CA GLU A 274 -0.22 -19.31 -5.61
C GLU A 274 -1.65 -19.65 -5.16
N PRO A 275 -2.50 -20.23 -6.04
CA PRO A 275 -3.90 -20.56 -5.71
C PRO A 275 -4.07 -21.48 -4.50
N ASP A 276 -3.08 -22.32 -4.20
CA ASP A 276 -3.08 -23.25 -3.07
C ASP A 276 -2.53 -22.66 -1.75
N SER A 277 -2.26 -21.34 -1.71
CA SER A 277 -1.74 -20.67 -0.52
C SER A 277 -2.82 -20.48 0.55
N ASP A 278 -2.48 -20.73 1.82
CA ASP A 278 -3.43 -20.78 2.97
C ASP A 278 -4.33 -19.54 3.19
N TYR A 279 -3.95 -18.38 2.63
CA TYR A 279 -4.57 -17.07 2.85
C TYR A 279 -5.09 -16.45 1.54
N VAL A 280 -5.18 -17.24 0.48
CA VAL A 280 -5.65 -16.83 -0.84
C VAL A 280 -7.02 -17.44 -1.11
N GLU A 281 -7.95 -16.62 -1.58
CA GLU A 281 -9.21 -17.09 -2.18
C GLU A 281 -9.04 -17.21 -3.70
N ILE A 282 -9.46 -18.33 -4.28
CA ILE A 282 -9.54 -18.46 -5.75
C ILE A 282 -10.81 -17.77 -6.20
N ASP A 283 -10.68 -16.86 -7.16
CA ASP A 283 -11.80 -16.15 -7.76
C ASP A 283 -12.11 -16.77 -9.12
N GLU A 284 -13.22 -17.51 -9.20
CA GLU A 284 -13.64 -18.24 -10.40
C GLU A 284 -14.31 -17.34 -11.44
N ASP A 285 -14.64 -16.09 -11.11
CA ASP A 285 -15.31 -15.17 -12.02
C ASP A 285 -14.30 -14.52 -12.98
N SER A 286 -14.29 -15.06 -14.21
CA SER A 286 -13.70 -14.47 -15.41
C SER A 286 -14.73 -14.37 -16.53
#